data_AF-A0A2A5EAG4-F1
#
_entry.id   AF-A0A2A5EAG4-F1
#
_cell.length_a   1.000
_cell.length_b   1.000
_cell.length_c   1.000
_cell.angle_alpha   90.00
_cell.angle_beta   90.00
_cell.angle_gamma   90.00
#
_symmetry.space_group_name_H-M   'P 1'
#
loop_
_entity.id
_entity.type
_entity.pdbx_description
1 polymer ?
#
loop_
_entity_poly.entity_id
_entity_poly.type
_entity_poly.pdbx_seq_one_letter_code
_entity_poly.pdbx_strand_id
1 'polypeptide(L)' 'MKRKLTGSDGMAIIIPDGYRGLQGSDGRMVPIPPGGRGLQGSDGRMIAIRAGARGLQGSDGRMRNK' A
#
# COMPACT_ATOMS: atom_id res chain seq x y z
N MET A 1 -16.67 8.58 4.85
CA MET A 1 -17.14 8.30 3.46
C MET A 1 -16.08 7.48 2.70
N LYS A 2 -16.46 6.57 1.78
CA LYS A 2 -15.49 5.91 0.88
C LYS A 2 -15.00 6.89 -0.18
N ARG A 3 -13.73 6.81 -0.60
CA ARG A 3 -13.12 7.69 -1.62
C ARG A 3 -12.50 6.88 -2.74
N LYS A 4 -12.54 7.40 -3.97
CA LYS A 4 -11.81 6.85 -5.12
C LYS A 4 -10.46 7.56 -5.26
N LEU A 5 -9.38 6.80 -5.41
CA LEU A 5 -8.05 7.32 -5.71
C LEU A 5 -7.52 6.64 -6.97
N THR A 6 -6.86 7.39 -7.84
CA THR A 6 -6.27 6.88 -9.08
C THR A 6 -4.76 6.99 -8.98
N GLY A 7 -4.05 5.90 -9.27
CA GLY A 7 -2.60 5.86 -9.33
C GLY A 7 -2.07 6.41 -10.64
N SER A 8 -0.77 6.66 -10.71
CA SER A 8 -0.11 7.08 -11.96
C SER A 8 -0.09 5.99 -13.03
N ASP A 9 -0.40 4.73 -12.67
CA ASP A 9 -0.66 3.64 -13.62
C ASP A 9 -2.06 3.74 -14.26
N GLY A 10 -2.85 4.76 -13.93
CA GLY A 10 -4.21 4.97 -14.40
C GLY A 10 -5.25 4.09 -13.71
N MET A 11 -4.84 3.17 -12.83
CA MET A 11 -5.75 2.28 -12.12
C MET A 11 -6.29 2.95 -10.87
N ALA A 12 -7.57 2.72 -10.58
CA ALA A 12 -8.23 3.29 -9.43
C ALA A 12 -8.56 2.26 -8.36
N ILE A 13 -8.46 2.68 -7.10
CA ILE A 13 -8.91 1.91 -5.93
C ILE A 13 -10.00 2.68 -5.19
N ILE A 14 -10.81 1.95 -4.44
CA ILE A 14 -11.72 2.52 -3.45
C ILE A 14 -11.11 2.35 -2.07
N ILE A 15 -10.96 3.44 -1.34
CA ILE A 15 -10.47 3.42 0.04
C ILE A 15 -11.62 3.62 1.03
N PRO A 16 -11.67 2.86 2.14
CA PRO A 16 -12.62 3.08 3.23
C PRO A 16 -12.42 4.44 3.91
N ASP A 17 -13.39 4.82 4.73
CA ASP A 17 -13.25 6.01 5.56
C ASP A 17 -12.13 5.86 6.59
N GLY A 18 -11.45 6.95 6.92
CA GLY A 18 -10.29 6.94 7.82
C GLY A 18 -9.01 6.31 7.23
N TYR A 19 -9.08 5.63 6.09
CA TYR A 19 -7.90 5.12 5.40
C TYR A 19 -7.25 6.24 4.57
N ARG A 20 -5.95 6.11 4.34
CA ARG A 20 -5.19 6.92 3.37
C ARG A 20 -4.72 6.05 2.22
N GLY A 21 -4.62 6.62 1.02
CA GLY A 21 -3.96 5.95 -0.10
C GLY A 21 -2.49 6.33 -0.16
N LEU A 22 -1.61 5.37 -0.41
CA LEU A 22 -0.21 5.62 -0.77
C LEU A 22 0.08 4.93 -2.11
N GLN A 23 0.93 5.54 -2.94
CA GLN A 23 1.27 5.05 -4.26
C GLN A 23 2.66 4.41 -4.31
N GLY A 24 2.75 3.20 -4.84
CA GLY A 24 4.03 2.58 -5.20
C GLY A 24 4.69 3.30 -6.38
N SER A 25 5.98 3.04 -6.57
CA SER A 25 6.74 3.52 -7.73
C SER A 25 6.32 2.81 -9.01
N ASP A 26 5.70 1.64 -8.89
CA ASP A 26 5.00 0.98 -10.00
C ASP A 26 3.67 1.65 -10.38
N GLY A 27 3.32 2.76 -9.73
CA GLY A 27 2.13 3.55 -10.01
C GLY A 27 0.89 3.14 -9.23
N ARG A 28 0.89 1.97 -8.58
CA ARG A 28 -0.31 1.41 -7.95
C ARG A 28 -0.62 2.04 -6.60
N MET A 29 -1.91 2.34 -6.40
CA MET A 29 -2.43 2.81 -5.11
C MET A 29 -2.68 1.64 -4.15
N VAL A 30 -2.40 1.87 -2.86
CA VAL A 30 -2.64 0.92 -1.78
C VAL A 30 -3.41 1.59 -0.64
N PRO A 31 -4.52 1.01 -0.16
CA PRO A 31 -5.22 1.51 1.02
C PRO A 31 -4.45 1.18 2.30
N ILE A 32 -4.12 2.20 3.09
CA ILE A 32 -3.42 2.08 4.36
C ILE A 32 -4.41 2.33 5.52
N PRO A 33 -4.58 1.36 6.43
CA PRO A 33 -5.49 1.50 7.57
C PRO A 33 -4.99 2.56 8.57
N PRO A 34 -5.88 3.12 9.41
CA PRO A 34 -5.51 3.91 10.56
C PRO A 34 -4.45 3.20 11.43
N GLY A 35 -3.42 3.95 11.85
CA GLY A 35 -2.28 3.39 12.61
C GLY A 35 -1.34 2.49 11.80
N GLY A 36 -1.68 2.17 10.54
CA GLY A 36 -0.83 1.42 9.63
C GLY A 36 0.16 2.30 8.86
N ARG A 37 1.10 1.64 8.19
CA ARG A 37 2.09 2.27 7.30
C ARG A 37 2.18 1.54 5.97
N GLY A 38 2.57 2.27 4.93
CA GLY A 38 2.98 1.66 3.66
C GLY A 38 4.43 1.21 3.75
N LEU A 39 4.76 0.07 3.14
CA LEU A 39 6.14 -0.31 2.85
C LEU A 39 6.24 -0.73 1.38
N GLN A 40 7.28 -0.25 0.72
CA GLN A 40 7.57 -0.54 -0.67
C GLN A 40 8.69 -1.57 -0.78
N GLY A 41 8.48 -2.58 -1.61
CA GLY A 41 9.53 -3.51 -2.01
C GLY A 41 10.42 -2.90 -3.09
N SER A 42 11.62 -3.46 -3.26
CA SER A 42 12.55 -3.15 -4.35
C SER A 42 11.96 -3.50 -5.73
N ASP A 43 10.94 -4.34 -5.78
CA ASP A 43 10.12 -4.59 -6.97
C ASP A 43 9.18 -3.41 -7.34
N GLY A 44 9.23 -2.32 -6.57
CA GLY A 44 8.44 -1.11 -6.76
C GLY A 44 7.03 -1.17 -6.19
N ARG A 45 6.57 -2.33 -5.71
CA ARG A 45 5.19 -2.47 -5.20
C ARG A 45 5.10 -2.17 -3.73
N MET A 46 4.04 -1.46 -3.38
CA MET A 46 3.71 -1.14 -1.99
C MET A 46 2.71 -2.13 -1.40
N ILE A 47 2.82 -2.34 -0.08
CA ILE A 47 1.81 -3.03 0.72
C ILE A 47 1.45 -2.21 1.96
N ALA A 48 0.29 -2.51 2.56
CA ALA A 48 -0.09 -2.00 3.86
C ALA A 48 0.41 -2.93 4.98
N ILE A 49 1.10 -2.36 5.96
CA ILE A 49 1.47 -2.99 7.22
C ILE A 49 0.57 -2.42 8.31
N ARG A 50 -0.14 -3.31 9.02
CA ARG A 50 -1.01 -2.92 10.15
C ARG A 50 -0.18 -2.45 11.35
N ALA A 51 -0.80 -1.68 12.24
CA ALA A 51 -0.19 -1.33 13.51
C ALA A 51 0.30 -2.59 14.25
N GLY A 52 1.52 -2.54 14.80
CA GLY A 52 2.13 -3.66 15.52
C GLY A 52 2.69 -4.80 14.63
N ALA A 53 2.37 -4.84 13.34
CA ALA A 53 2.91 -5.85 12.42
C ALA A 53 4.28 -5.43 11.86
N ARG A 54 5.01 -6.41 11.31
CA ARG A 54 6.29 -6.17 10.62
C ARG A 54 6.16 -6.49 9.14
N GLY A 55 6.93 -5.77 8.33
CA GLY A 55 7.13 -6.12 6.93
C GLY A 55 8.41 -6.93 6.78
N LEU A 56 8.40 -7.92 5.89
CA LEU A 56 9.60 -8.62 5.46
C LEU A 56 9.66 -8.59 3.93
N GLN A 57 10.85 -8.31 3.40
CA GLN A 57 11.10 -8.40 1.97
C GLN A 57 11.55 -9.82 1.61
N GLY A 58 10.89 -10.42 0.61
CA GLY A 58 11.33 -11.67 -0.01
C GLY A 58 12.49 -11.46 -0.97
N SER A 59 13.13 -12.56 -1.38
CA SER A 59 14.19 -12.54 -2.41
C SER A 59 13.70 -12.08 -3.78
N ASP A 60 12.39 -12.18 -4.03
CA ASP A 60 11.68 -11.63 -5.20
C ASP A 60 11.48 -10.10 -5.12
N GLY A 61 12.06 -9.45 -4.11
CA GLY A 61 11.90 -8.02 -3.85
C GLY A 61 10.54 -7.64 -3.25
N ARG A 62 9.63 -8.60 -3.05
CA ARG A 62 8.26 -8.35 -2.60
C ARG A 62 8.19 -8.13 -1.10
N MET A 63 7.52 -7.07 -0.67
CA MET A 63 7.13 -6.93 0.73
C MET A 63 5.97 -7.86 1.08
N ARG A 64 6.03 -8.44 2.28
CA ARG A 64 4.98 -9.28 2.88
C ARG A 64 4.76 -8.90 4.34
N ASN A 65 3.52 -9.03 4.82
CA ASN A 65 3.22 -8.91 6.25
C ASN A 65 3.78 -10.12 7.00
N LYS A 66 4.32 -9.88 8.19
CA LYS A 66 4.77 -10.88 9.15
C LYS A 66 4.09 -10.65 10.49
#